data_AF-A0A1S8BE84-F1
#
_entry.id   AF-A0A1S8BE84-F1
#
_cell.length_a   1.000
_cell.length_b   1.000
_cell.length_c   1.000
_cell.angle_alpha   90.00
_cell.angle_beta   90.00
_cell.angle_gamma   90.00
#
_symmetry.space_group_name_H-M   'P 1'
#
loop_
_entity.id
_entity.type
_entity.pdbx_description
1 polymer ?
#
loop_
_entity_poly.entity_id
_entity_poly.type
_entity_poly.pdbx_seq_one_letter_code
_entity_poly.pdbx_strand_id
1 'polypeptide(L)'
;MHLMYHLDAEGKRVYTLKKIVDGEATKSAHPARFSPDDKYSRQRVTLKKRFGLLPTQQPSTCHHPRIGSSSLPVLMPGNRVLF
;
A
#
# COMPACT_ATOMS: atom_id res chain seq x y z
N MET A 1 7.80 13.76 19.83
CA MET A 1 7.36 12.35 19.80
C MET A 1 8.59 11.46 19.89
N HIS A 2 8.67 10.61 20.93
CA HIS A 2 9.85 9.78 21.18
C HIS A 2 9.70 8.33 20.71
N LEU A 3 8.48 7.91 20.37
CA LEU A 3 8.23 6.54 19.94
C LEU A 3 8.66 6.34 18.49
N MET A 4 9.59 5.42 18.29
CA MET A 4 10.16 5.04 17.01
C MET A 4 9.84 3.58 16.69
N TYR A 5 10.02 3.18 15.43
CA TYR A 5 9.92 1.78 15.02
C TYR A 5 10.86 1.44 13.85
N HIS A 6 11.15 0.15 13.70
CA HIS A 6 11.71 -0.46 12.49
C HIS A 6 10.80 -1.63 12.05
N LEU A 7 11.05 -2.16 10.86
CA LEU A 7 10.32 -3.30 10.31
C LEU A 7 11.16 -4.56 10.48
N ASP A 8 10.55 -5.62 11.02
CA ASP A 8 11.15 -6.94 11.11
C ASP A 8 11.15 -7.65 9.74
N ALA A 9 11.78 -8.82 9.64
CA ALA A 9 11.81 -9.65 8.44
C ALA A 9 10.39 -10.01 7.93
N GLU A 10 9.42 -10.16 8.84
CA GLU A 10 8.02 -10.44 8.54
C GLU A 10 7.20 -9.16 8.24
N GLY A 11 7.83 -7.98 8.24
CA GLY A 11 7.17 -6.69 7.99
C GLY A 11 6.35 -6.17 9.18
N LYS A 12 6.48 -6.77 10.37
CA LYS A 12 5.85 -6.29 11.61
C LYS A 12 6.63 -5.11 12.18
N ARG A 13 5.93 -4.14 12.78
CA ARG A 13 6.56 -2.99 13.44
C ARG A 13 7.08 -3.39 14.82
N VAL A 14 8.39 -3.20 15.04
CA VAL A 14 9.03 -3.35 16.36
C VAL A 14 9.32 -1.95 16.90
N TYR A 15 8.74 -1.63 18.06
CA TYR A 15 8.83 -0.30 18.66
C TYR A 15 10.07 -0.14 19.53
N THR A 16 10.64 1.07 19.52
CA THR A 16 11.84 1.42 20.26
C THR A 16 11.87 2.92 20.56
N LEU A 17 12.69 3.32 21.52
CA LEU A 17 13.01 4.73 21.81
C LEU A 17 14.37 5.13 21.22
N LYS A 18 15.16 4.16 20.75
CA LYS A 18 16.46 4.39 20.12
C LYS A 18 16.27 4.98 18.73
N LYS A 19 17.13 5.93 18.34
CA LYS A 19 17.10 6.55 17.01
C LYS A 19 17.73 5.66 15.92
N ILE A 20 18.69 4.82 16.31
CA ILE A 20 19.43 3.92 15.43
C ILE A 20 19.37 2.53 16.06
N VAL A 21 19.04 1.52 15.25
CA VAL A 21 19.06 0.10 15.61
C VAL A 21 19.75 -0.63 14.46
N ASP A 22 20.77 -1.43 14.76
CA ASP A 22 21.52 -2.23 13.79
C ASP A 22 22.06 -1.45 12.57
N GLY A 23 22.43 -0.19 12.79
CA GLY A 23 22.93 0.72 11.74
C GLY A 23 21.82 1.40 10.91
N GLU A 24 20.57 0.98 11.04
CA GLU A 24 19.43 1.60 10.37
C GLU A 24 18.77 2.69 11.20
N ALA A 25 18.40 3.79 10.53
CA ALA A 25 17.66 4.87 11.15
C ALA A 25 16.19 4.48 11.36
N THR A 26 15.75 4.52 12.60
CA THR A 26 14.35 4.22 12.98
C THR A 26 13.39 5.33 12.53
N LYS A 27 12.13 4.95 12.27
CA LYS A 27 11.08 5.86 11.79
C LYS A 27 10.16 6.27 12.94
N SER A 28 9.61 7.48 12.88
CA SER A 28 8.58 7.93 13.84
C SER A 28 7.35 7.02 13.76
N ALA A 29 6.92 6.49 14.90
CA ALA A 29 5.69 5.69 14.99
C ALA A 29 4.43 6.51 14.78
N HIS A 30 4.52 7.84 14.92
CA HIS A 30 3.38 8.74 14.82
C HIS A 30 3.22 9.24 13.38
N PRO A 31 1.97 9.34 12.88
CA PRO A 31 1.70 9.89 11.56
C PRO A 31 2.07 11.37 11.48
N ALA A 32 2.32 11.86 10.26
CA ALA A 32 2.50 13.28 10.02
C ALA A 32 1.23 14.04 10.43
N ARG A 33 1.40 15.21 11.05
CA ARG A 33 0.29 16.07 11.48
C ARG A 33 -0.57 16.44 10.28
N PHE A 34 -1.89 16.28 10.43
CA PHE A 34 -2.85 16.82 9.48
C PHE A 34 -3.12 18.28 9.79
N SER A 35 -3.08 19.11 8.74
CA SER A 35 -3.44 20.52 8.79
C SER A 35 -4.46 20.79 7.67
N PRO A 36 -5.62 21.41 7.98
CA PRO A 36 -6.58 21.80 6.95
C PRO A 36 -6.00 22.81 5.94
N ASP A 37 -5.09 23.67 6.39
CA ASP A 37 -4.44 24.75 5.66
C ASP A 37 -3.08 24.35 5.06
N ASP A 38 -2.93 23.09 4.63
CA ASP A 38 -1.67 22.60 4.07
C ASP A 38 -1.38 23.17 2.67
N LYS A 39 -0.52 24.20 2.64
CA LYS A 39 -0.02 24.88 1.43
C LYS A 39 0.64 23.94 0.41
N TYR A 40 1.18 22.80 0.86
CA TYR A 40 1.90 21.85 0.00
C TYR A 40 1.07 20.63 -0.43
N SER A 41 -0.24 20.66 -0.18
CA SER A 41 -1.18 19.59 -0.52
C SER A 41 -1.18 19.25 -2.02
N ARG A 42 -1.22 20.25 -2.90
CA ARG A 42 -1.21 20.07 -4.36
C ARG A 42 0.07 19.37 -4.82
N GLN A 43 1.22 19.79 -4.33
CA GLN A 43 2.53 19.27 -4.68
C GLN A 43 2.66 17.81 -4.25
N ARG A 44 2.19 17.47 -3.03
CA ARG A 44 2.18 16.09 -2.53
C ARG A 44 1.34 15.18 -3.41
N VAL A 45 0.15 15.61 -3.83
CA VAL A 45 -0.71 14.82 -4.72
C VAL A 45 -0.07 14.64 -6.09
N THR A 46 0.49 15.69 -6.69
CA THR A 46 1.17 15.60 -8.00
C THR A 46 2.37 14.65 -7.96
N LEU A 47 3.18 14.69 -6.90
CA LEU A 47 4.29 13.74 -6.71
C LEU A 47 3.79 12.29 -6.66
N LYS A 48 2.76 12.01 -5.83
CA LYS A 48 2.17 10.67 -5.76
C LYS A 48 1.65 10.21 -7.14
N LYS A 49 1.04 11.11 -7.92
CA LYS A 49 0.51 10.80 -9.27
C LYS A 49 1.61 10.38 -10.23
N ARG A 50 2.74 11.11 -10.25
CA ARG A 50 3.88 10.83 -11.14
C ARG A 50 4.52 9.46 -10.86
N PHE A 51 4.55 9.03 -9.60
CA PHE A 51 5.14 7.76 -9.20
C PHE A 51 4.12 6.60 -9.10
N GLY A 52 2.87 6.79 -9.51
CA GLY A 52 1.86 5.72 -9.44
C GLY A 52 1.45 5.33 -8.01
N LEU A 53 1.70 6.20 -7.02
CA LEU A 53 1.51 5.91 -5.59
C LEU A 53 0.12 6.28 -5.07
N LEU A 54 -0.83 6.68 -5.93
CA LEU A 54 -2.19 6.94 -5.47
C LEU A 54 -2.91 5.62 -5.21
N PRO A 55 -3.71 5.54 -4.12
CA PRO A 55 -4.58 4.39 -3.88
C PRO A 55 -5.50 4.07 -5.06
N THR A 56 -5.93 5.08 -5.82
CA THR A 56 -6.80 4.93 -7.00
C THR A 56 -6.10 4.32 -8.22
N GLN A 57 -4.77 4.30 -8.25
CA GLN A 57 -3.97 3.71 -9.35
C GLN A 57 -3.61 2.24 -9.04
N GLN A 58 -3.72 1.83 -7.78
CA GLN A 58 -3.43 0.47 -7.35
C GLN A 58 -4.64 -0.43 -7.62
N PRO A 59 -4.44 -1.73 -7.92
CA PRO A 59 -5.54 -2.67 -8.05
C PRO A 59 -6.36 -2.66 -6.76
N SER A 60 -7.68 -2.79 -6.87
CA SER A 60 -8.55 -2.83 -5.70
C SER A 60 -8.15 -4.01 -4.82
N THR A 61 -7.44 -3.73 -3.73
CA THR A 61 -7.30 -4.68 -2.62
C THR A 61 -8.63 -4.71 -1.90
N CYS A 62 -9.61 -5.32 -2.56
CA CYS A 62 -10.86 -5.70 -1.95
C CYS A 62 -10.53 -6.78 -0.92
N HIS A 63 -10.14 -6.35 0.28
CA HIS A 63 -10.17 -7.14 1.52
C HIS A 63 -11.63 -7.32 1.96
N HIS A 64 -12.48 -7.75 1.04
CA HIS A 64 -13.69 -8.45 1.42
C HIS A 64 -13.27 -9.92 1.50
N PRO A 65 -13.53 -10.64 2.61
CA PRO A 65 -13.45 -12.08 2.56
C PRO A 65 -14.46 -12.54 1.50
N ARG A 66 -13.99 -12.76 0.27
CA ARG A 66 -14.78 -13.44 -0.75
C ARG A 66 -14.92 -14.88 -0.27
N ILE A 67 -15.98 -15.13 0.49
CA ILE A 67 -16.52 -16.45 0.69
C ILE A 67 -16.88 -16.95 -0.71
N GLY A 68 -15.99 -17.73 -1.30
CA GLY A 68 -16.19 -18.54 -2.51
C GLY A 68 -16.64 -17.79 -3.76
N SER A 69 -15.69 -17.35 -4.58
CA SER A 69 -15.91 -17.31 -6.04
C SER A 69 -14.80 -18.12 -6.69
N SER A 70 -15.01 -19.43 -6.77
CA SER A 70 -14.20 -20.32 -7.60
C SER A 70 -14.28 -19.85 -9.04
N SER A 71 -13.23 -19.17 -9.50
CA SER A 71 -13.00 -18.90 -10.91
C SER A 71 -12.61 -20.21 -11.59
N LEU A 72 -13.59 -21.00 -12.01
CA LEU A 72 -13.36 -22.02 -13.02
C LEU A 72 -13.05 -21.32 -14.35
N PRO A 73 -12.01 -21.73 -15.09
CA PRO A 73 -11.77 -21.18 -16.42
C PRO A 73 -12.91 -21.63 -17.34
N VAL A 74 -13.68 -20.67 -17.85
CA VAL A 74 -14.66 -20.94 -18.92
C VAL A 74 -13.86 -21.25 -20.18
N LEU A 75 -13.78 -22.54 -20.51
CA LEU A 75 -13.29 -23.02 -21.79
C LEU A 75 -14.26 -22.52 -22.87
N MET A 76 -13.80 -21.58 -23.70
CA MET A 76 -14.51 -21.19 -24.92
C MET A 76 -14.06 -22.14 -26.03
N PRO A 77 -14.89 -23.10 -26.49
CA PRO A 77 -14.57 -23.83 -27.70
C PRO A 77 -14.88 -22.94 -28.91
N GLY A 78 -13.84 -22.34 -29.48
CA GLY A 78 -13.83 -21.90 -30.86
C GLY A 78 -13.43 -23.07 -31.76
N ASN A 79 -14.30 -23.45 -32.69
CA ASN A 79 -14.02 -23.90 -34.07
C ASN A 79 -15.30 -24.55 -34.64
N ARG A 80 -15.95 -23.98 -35.66
CA ARG A 80 -15.62 -23.92 -37.10
C ARG A 80 -16.38 -25.01 -37.88
N VAL A 81 -17.09 -24.53 -38.92
CA VAL A 81 -17.50 -25.18 -40.19
C VAL A 81 -18.67 -26.20 -40.17
N LEU A 82 -19.77 -25.95 -40.90
CA LEU A 82 -20.02 -26.38 -42.30
C LEU A 82 -21.49 -26.16 -42.72
N PHE A 83 -21.61 -25.59 -43.95
CA PHE A 83 -22.77 -25.34 -44.82
C PHE A 83 -23.87 -24.38 -44.36
#